data_AF-A0A0B4EI08-F1
#
_entry.id   AF-A0A0B4EI08-F1
#
_cell.length_a   1.000
_cell.length_b   1.000
_cell.length_c   1.000
_cell.angle_alpha   90.00
_cell.angle_beta   90.00
_cell.angle_gamma   90.00
#
_symmetry.space_group_name_H-M   'P 1'
#
loop_
_entity.id
_entity.type
_entity.pdbx_description
1 polymer ?
#
loop_
_entity_poly.entity_id
_entity_poly.type
_entity_poly.pdbx_seq_one_letter_code
_entity_poly.pdbx_strand_id
1 'polypeptide(L)'
;MTRFVAMTAIATVMGSAAFAGNLVEPVVEPAPAPAPVVVNEGGDWTGFYLGGQVGQLDADASNGASGDDAAYGIHGGYNYDFGRFVLGGELDYDATDLDLGGGATVDSVARAKLKAGYDFGRVLAYVTGGVAEADSSLGSETGDFYGVGVAYQVTDQWQVGGEVLEHDFDQFGTSGVGSDATSVSLRASFKF
;
A
#
# COMPACT_ATOMS: atom_id res chain seq x y z
N MET A 1 -7.00 96.73 43.93
CA MET A 1 -7.85 95.78 43.18
C MET A 1 -7.83 94.47 43.94
N THR A 2 -8.90 94.12 44.67
CA THR A 2 -8.83 92.97 45.59
C THR A 2 -10.17 92.24 45.71
N ARG A 3 -10.22 91.06 45.08
CA ARG A 3 -11.00 89.85 45.44
C ARG A 3 -12.52 89.93 45.58
N PHE A 4 -13.20 89.24 44.66
CA PHE A 4 -14.45 88.51 44.90
C PHE A 4 -14.30 87.07 44.35
N VAL A 5 -14.75 86.08 45.15
CA VAL A 5 -15.68 84.96 44.82
C VAL A 5 -15.56 84.27 43.44
N ALA A 6 -15.74 82.96 43.24
CA ALA A 6 -15.75 81.68 44.02
C ALA A 6 -16.08 80.56 43.00
N MET A 7 -16.25 79.29 43.43
CA MET A 7 -16.86 78.18 42.64
C MET A 7 -16.08 77.75 41.36
N THR A 8 -16.22 76.57 40.73
CA THR A 8 -16.82 75.24 40.98
C THR A 8 -16.23 74.31 39.88
N ALA A 9 -16.01 72.99 39.99
CA ALA A 9 -16.50 71.97 40.93
C ALA A 9 -15.38 71.01 41.41
N ILE A 10 -15.77 69.88 42.01
CA ILE A 10 -14.94 68.67 42.21
C ILE A 10 -15.30 67.66 41.10
N ALA A 11 -14.29 67.11 40.42
CA ALA A 11 -14.45 65.94 39.54
C ALA A 11 -13.64 64.77 40.14
N THR A 12 -14.31 63.88 40.85
CA THR A 12 -13.71 62.66 41.42
C THR A 12 -13.38 61.66 40.32
N VAL A 13 -12.11 61.59 39.92
CA VAL A 13 -11.59 60.43 39.21
C VAL A 13 -11.45 59.29 40.21
N MET A 14 -12.41 58.36 40.22
CA MET A 14 -12.24 57.08 40.90
C MET A 14 -11.25 56.23 40.11
N GLY A 15 -9.96 56.38 40.41
CA GLY A 15 -8.96 55.41 40.01
C GLY A 15 -9.20 54.12 40.79
N SER A 16 -9.84 53.14 40.14
CA SER A 16 -9.90 51.78 40.66
C SER A 16 -8.48 51.23 40.75
N ALA A 17 -7.96 51.05 41.96
CA ALA A 17 -6.75 50.26 42.16
C ALA A 17 -7.02 48.85 41.63
N ALA A 18 -6.29 48.44 40.59
CA ALA A 18 -6.28 47.05 40.16
C ALA A 18 -5.62 46.23 41.26
N PHE A 19 -6.43 45.64 42.14
CA PHE A 19 -5.96 44.62 43.05
C PHE A 19 -5.32 43.51 42.22
N ALA A 20 -4.08 43.17 42.53
CA ALA A 20 -3.41 42.01 41.93
C ALA A 20 -4.23 40.76 42.29
N GLY A 21 -4.99 40.28 41.30
CA GLY A 21 -5.72 39.02 41.41
C GLY A 21 -4.73 37.91 41.74
N ASN A 22 -5.15 37.03 42.66
CA ASN A 22 -4.34 35.92 43.15
C ASN A 22 -3.66 35.18 41.97
N LEU A 23 -2.33 35.04 42.03
CA LEU A 23 -1.55 34.25 41.08
C LEU A 23 -1.87 32.77 41.29
N VAL A 24 -2.99 32.33 40.74
CA VAL A 24 -3.28 30.90 40.54
C VAL A 24 -2.19 30.39 39.62
N GLU A 25 -1.35 29.46 40.11
CA GLU A 25 -0.35 28.82 39.27
C GLU A 25 -1.03 28.19 38.05
N PRO A 26 -0.47 28.36 36.84
CA PRO A 26 -1.04 27.76 35.65
C PRO A 26 -1.09 26.25 35.86
N VAL A 27 -2.29 25.67 35.74
CA VAL A 27 -2.44 24.21 35.75
C VAL A 27 -1.63 23.68 34.58
N VAL A 28 -0.50 23.05 34.88
CA VAL A 28 0.32 22.36 33.89
C VAL A 28 -0.51 21.17 33.44
N GLU A 29 -1.15 21.28 32.27
CA GLU A 29 -1.74 20.13 31.61
C GLU A 29 -0.65 19.05 31.51
N PRO A 30 -0.94 17.80 31.94
CA PRO A 30 -0.01 16.70 31.75
C PRO A 30 0.34 16.64 30.26
N ALA A 31 1.64 16.70 29.95
CA ALA A 31 2.09 16.56 28.56
C ALA A 31 1.45 15.29 27.99
N PRO A 32 0.85 15.35 26.77
CA PRO A 32 0.17 14.20 26.19
C PRO A 32 1.12 13.01 26.23
N ALA A 33 0.64 11.89 26.76
CA ALA A 33 1.44 10.68 26.89
C ALA A 33 2.07 10.35 25.52
N PRO A 34 3.36 10.00 25.46
CA PRO A 34 3.99 9.65 24.20
C PRO A 34 3.17 8.55 23.54
N ALA A 35 2.84 8.74 22.25
CA ALA A 35 2.11 7.75 21.48
C ALA A 35 2.81 6.40 21.62
N PRO A 36 2.07 5.28 21.74
CA PRO A 36 2.67 3.97 21.90
C PRO A 36 3.63 3.71 20.73
N VAL A 37 4.92 3.62 21.04
CA VAL A 37 5.93 3.23 20.07
C VAL A 37 5.66 1.77 19.75
N VAL A 38 5.20 1.50 18.53
CA VAL A 38 5.14 0.14 18.00
C VAL A 38 6.59 -0.27 17.80
N VAL A 39 7.16 -0.92 18.81
CA VAL A 39 8.38 -1.71 18.64
C VAL A 39 8.05 -2.80 17.63
N ASN A 40 8.62 -2.70 16.44
CA ASN A 40 8.58 -3.78 15.49
C ASN A 40 9.48 -4.90 16.04
N GLU A 41 8.87 -5.89 16.69
CA GLU A 41 9.53 -7.10 17.18
C GLU A 41 9.78 -8.12 16.04
N GLY A 42 9.29 -7.81 14.84
CA GLY A 42 9.46 -8.58 13.62
C GLY A 42 10.44 -7.93 12.64
N GLY A 43 10.13 -8.02 11.34
CA GLY A 43 10.97 -7.49 10.27
C GLY A 43 10.40 -6.16 9.81
N ASP A 44 11.23 -5.16 9.55
CA ASP A 44 10.72 -3.92 8.99
C ASP A 44 10.34 -4.12 7.52
N TRP A 45 9.05 -4.26 7.23
CA TRP A 45 8.54 -4.32 5.86
C TRP A 45 8.14 -2.96 5.29
N THR A 46 8.22 -1.87 6.05
CA THR A 46 7.83 -0.54 5.58
C THR A 46 8.83 -0.03 4.55
N GLY A 47 8.33 0.52 3.44
CA GLY A 47 9.17 1.17 2.44
C GLY A 47 8.65 1.01 1.01
N PHE A 48 9.27 1.77 0.11
CA PHE A 48 9.16 1.52 -1.33
C PHE A 48 10.05 0.33 -1.69
N TYR A 49 9.62 -0.46 -2.66
CA TYR A 49 10.42 -1.55 -3.21
C TYR A 49 10.24 -1.65 -4.72
N LEU A 50 11.29 -2.15 -5.38
CA LEU A 50 11.31 -2.45 -6.80
C LEU A 50 11.98 -3.83 -6.98
N GLY A 51 11.46 -4.64 -7.88
CA GLY A 51 11.93 -5.99 -8.08
C GLY A 51 11.70 -6.53 -9.48
N GLY A 52 12.19 -7.75 -9.69
CA GLY A 52 11.91 -8.56 -10.86
C GLY A 52 11.25 -9.87 -10.44
N GLN A 53 10.48 -10.44 -11.35
CA GLN A 53 9.81 -11.72 -11.17
C GLN A 53 9.97 -12.60 -12.41
N VAL A 54 9.98 -13.91 -12.17
CA VAL A 54 9.89 -14.95 -13.19
C VAL A 54 8.85 -15.95 -12.73
N GLY A 55 7.95 -16.36 -13.62
CA GLY A 55 6.91 -17.32 -13.29
C GLY A 55 6.57 -18.24 -14.45
N GLN A 56 5.76 -19.24 -14.15
CA GLN A 56 5.02 -20.00 -15.16
C GLN A 56 3.54 -19.71 -15.00
N LEU A 57 2.84 -19.69 -16.13
CA LEU A 57 1.39 -19.57 -16.19
C LEU A 57 0.84 -20.90 -16.70
N ASP A 58 0.36 -21.72 -15.78
CA ASP A 58 -0.26 -23.01 -16.09
C ASP A 58 -1.74 -22.75 -16.43
N ALA A 59 -2.02 -22.56 -17.72
CA ALA A 59 -3.38 -22.31 -18.23
C ALA A 59 -4.01 -23.59 -18.81
N ASP A 60 -4.84 -24.27 -18.02
CA ASP A 60 -5.65 -25.42 -18.45
C ASP A 60 -6.87 -24.95 -19.26
N ALA A 61 -6.72 -24.78 -20.58
CA ALA A 61 -7.84 -24.46 -21.44
C ALA A 61 -8.74 -25.70 -21.65
N SER A 62 -10.05 -25.56 -21.41
CA SER A 62 -11.05 -26.63 -21.52
C SER A 62 -11.23 -27.28 -22.91
N ASN A 63 -10.47 -26.82 -23.91
CA ASN A 63 -10.33 -27.40 -25.24
C ASN A 63 -9.15 -28.39 -25.39
N GLY A 64 -8.35 -28.60 -24.34
CA GLY A 64 -7.19 -29.49 -24.35
C GLY A 64 -5.88 -28.86 -24.86
N ALA A 65 -5.78 -27.53 -24.87
CA ALA A 65 -4.52 -26.83 -25.08
C ALA A 65 -3.83 -26.56 -23.74
N SER A 66 -2.58 -27.03 -23.60
CA SER A 66 -1.68 -26.75 -22.49
C SER A 66 -0.45 -26.00 -23.01
N GLY A 67 -0.05 -24.91 -22.36
CA GLY A 67 1.14 -24.13 -22.71
C GLY A 67 1.99 -23.83 -21.49
N ASP A 68 3.23 -24.32 -21.49
CA ASP A 68 4.22 -24.09 -20.43
C ASP A 68 5.02 -22.80 -20.75
N ASP A 69 4.38 -21.63 -20.70
CA ASP A 69 5.05 -20.36 -21.03
C ASP A 69 5.65 -19.67 -19.78
N ALA A 70 6.96 -19.42 -19.86
CA ALA A 70 7.71 -18.72 -18.82
C ALA A 70 7.59 -17.19 -18.98
N ALA A 71 6.96 -16.54 -18.01
CA ALA A 71 6.79 -15.08 -17.97
C ALA A 71 7.91 -14.41 -17.17
N TYR A 72 8.36 -13.24 -17.63
CA TYR A 72 9.30 -12.37 -16.94
C TYR A 72 8.69 -10.99 -16.74
N GLY A 73 8.91 -10.39 -15.57
CA GLY A 73 8.31 -9.11 -15.23
C GLY A 73 9.12 -8.29 -14.25
N ILE A 74 8.70 -7.05 -14.10
CA ILE A 74 9.13 -6.15 -13.03
C ILE A 74 7.94 -5.78 -12.16
N HIS A 75 8.19 -5.54 -10.89
CA HIS A 75 7.16 -5.13 -9.94
C HIS A 75 7.68 -4.02 -9.01
N GLY A 76 6.81 -3.09 -8.66
CA GLY A 76 7.14 -1.96 -7.80
C GLY A 76 5.98 -1.58 -6.91
N GLY A 77 6.26 -1.30 -5.64
CA GLY A 77 5.19 -1.07 -4.67
C GLY A 77 5.64 -0.30 -3.45
N TYR A 78 4.68 -0.11 -2.54
CA TYR A 78 4.90 0.45 -1.22
C TYR A 78 4.18 -0.41 -0.18
N ASN A 79 4.92 -0.83 0.83
CA ASN A 79 4.39 -1.55 1.99
C ASN A 79 4.44 -0.65 3.21
N TYR A 80 3.45 -0.79 4.09
CA TYR A 80 3.37 -0.14 5.39
C TYR A 80 3.14 -1.19 6.48
N ASP A 81 4.02 -1.21 7.47
CA ASP A 81 4.02 -2.18 8.54
C ASP A 81 3.41 -1.59 9.82
N PHE A 82 2.42 -2.30 10.37
CA PHE A 82 1.73 -1.99 11.63
C PHE A 82 2.24 -2.85 12.80
N GLY A 83 3.41 -3.49 12.66
CA GLY A 83 4.16 -4.26 13.66
C GLY A 83 3.82 -5.74 13.74
N ARG A 84 2.62 -6.15 13.29
CA ARG A 84 2.23 -7.56 13.07
C ARG A 84 1.52 -7.78 11.74
N PHE A 85 1.12 -6.71 11.07
CA PHE A 85 0.35 -6.73 9.84
C PHE A 85 0.98 -5.75 8.86
N VAL A 86 1.12 -6.17 7.62
CA VAL A 86 1.65 -5.34 6.53
C VAL A 86 0.54 -5.13 5.52
N LEU A 87 0.26 -3.87 5.16
CA LEU A 87 -0.60 -3.53 4.03
C LEU A 87 0.22 -2.84 2.96
N GLY A 88 -0.04 -3.13 1.69
CA GLY A 88 0.69 -2.53 0.59
C GLY A 88 -0.10 -2.42 -0.70
N GLY A 89 0.38 -1.54 -1.58
CA GLY A 89 -0.02 -1.47 -2.98
C GLY A 89 1.18 -1.81 -3.86
N GLU A 90 0.94 -2.52 -4.95
CA GLU A 90 1.97 -2.96 -5.89
C GLU A 90 1.45 -2.85 -7.33
N LEU A 91 2.34 -2.49 -8.24
CA LEU A 91 2.12 -2.51 -9.68
C LEU A 91 3.12 -3.50 -10.29
N ASP A 92 2.61 -4.47 -11.02
CA ASP A 92 3.41 -5.38 -11.82
C ASP A 92 3.29 -5.01 -13.30
N TYR A 93 4.38 -5.22 -14.03
CA TYR A 93 4.43 -5.14 -15.49
C TYR A 93 5.21 -6.35 -15.99
N ASP A 94 4.50 -7.27 -16.65
CA ASP A 94 5.06 -8.50 -17.18
C ASP A 94 5.25 -8.33 -18.70
N ALA A 95 6.50 -8.52 -19.14
CA ALA A 95 6.93 -8.36 -20.51
C ALA A 95 7.15 -9.74 -21.13
N THR A 96 6.24 -10.17 -21.99
CA THR A 96 6.29 -11.46 -22.65
C THR A 96 6.96 -11.30 -24.02
N ASP A 97 8.30 -11.32 -24.06
CA ASP A 97 9.10 -11.36 -25.30
C ASP A 97 8.91 -12.71 -26.03
N LEU A 98 7.70 -12.95 -26.55
CA LEU A 98 7.29 -14.17 -27.24
C LEU A 98 7.23 -13.93 -28.75
N ASP A 99 8.36 -14.13 -29.42
CA ASP A 99 8.48 -14.06 -30.87
C ASP A 99 7.84 -15.31 -31.53
N LEU A 100 6.51 -15.35 -31.55
CA LEU A 100 5.70 -16.48 -32.04
C LEU A 100 5.89 -16.80 -33.54
N GLY A 101 6.50 -15.88 -34.30
CA GLY A 101 6.52 -15.91 -35.75
C GLY A 101 5.16 -15.60 -36.38
N GLY A 102 5.16 -14.90 -37.51
CA GLY A 102 3.93 -14.56 -38.24
C GLY A 102 3.24 -13.25 -37.82
N GLY A 103 3.78 -12.52 -36.84
CA GLY A 103 3.49 -11.09 -36.65
C GLY A 103 2.35 -10.73 -35.70
N ALA A 104 2.12 -11.51 -34.64
CA ALA A 104 1.30 -11.13 -33.50
C ALA A 104 2.15 -11.17 -32.22
N THR A 105 2.25 -10.04 -31.52
CA THR A 105 2.91 -9.89 -30.21
C THR A 105 1.89 -9.88 -29.09
N VAL A 106 2.27 -10.38 -27.92
CA VAL A 106 1.60 -10.09 -26.64
C VAL A 106 2.37 -8.92 -26.02
N ASP A 107 1.79 -7.72 -26.08
CA ASP A 107 2.59 -6.50 -25.93
C ASP A 107 2.96 -6.19 -24.45
N SER A 108 2.03 -6.40 -23.51
CA SER A 108 2.30 -6.34 -22.06
C SER A 108 1.10 -6.76 -21.21
N VAL A 109 1.35 -7.25 -20.00
CA VAL A 109 0.31 -7.37 -18.95
C VAL A 109 0.66 -6.44 -17.79
N ALA A 110 -0.25 -5.52 -17.46
CA ALA A 110 -0.13 -4.63 -16.31
C ALA A 110 -1.09 -5.07 -15.20
N ARG A 111 -0.63 -5.12 -13.95
CA ARG A 111 -1.46 -5.58 -12.82
C ARG A 111 -1.38 -4.62 -11.66
N ALA A 112 -2.53 -4.22 -11.12
CA ALA A 112 -2.64 -3.42 -9.92
C ALA A 112 -3.06 -4.31 -8.74
N LYS A 113 -2.20 -4.42 -7.74
CA LYS A 113 -2.30 -5.32 -6.59
C LYS A 113 -2.48 -4.56 -5.28
N LEU A 114 -3.38 -5.06 -4.44
CA LEU A 114 -3.43 -4.75 -3.02
C LEU A 114 -2.97 -5.98 -2.23
N LYS A 115 -2.09 -5.76 -1.26
CA LYS A 115 -1.43 -6.82 -0.48
C LYS A 115 -1.77 -6.63 0.99
N ALA A 116 -2.14 -7.72 1.65
CA ALA A 116 -2.38 -7.75 3.09
C ALA A 116 -1.74 -9.00 3.68
N GLY A 117 -0.81 -8.82 4.62
CA GLY A 117 -0.03 -9.91 5.19
C GLY A 117 0.20 -9.79 6.68
N TYR A 118 0.73 -10.87 7.24
CA TYR A 118 1.10 -10.99 8.64
C TYR A 118 2.62 -11.19 8.74
N ASP A 119 3.26 -10.39 9.60
CA ASP A 119 4.70 -10.41 9.80
C ASP A 119 5.13 -11.45 10.86
N PHE A 120 6.06 -12.32 10.47
CA PHE A 120 6.71 -13.32 11.32
C PHE A 120 8.22 -13.03 11.50
N GLY A 121 8.65 -11.78 11.39
CA GLY A 121 10.05 -11.39 11.43
C GLY A 121 10.63 -11.33 10.03
N ARG A 122 11.55 -12.24 9.71
CA ARG A 122 12.12 -12.31 8.36
C ARG A 122 11.18 -12.91 7.32
N VAL A 123 10.00 -13.40 7.71
CA VAL A 123 9.01 -14.01 6.82
C VAL A 123 7.71 -13.22 6.87
N LEU A 124 7.20 -12.83 5.70
CA LEU A 124 5.88 -12.24 5.51
C LEU A 124 5.03 -13.22 4.70
N ALA A 125 3.94 -13.73 5.28
CA ALA A 125 2.91 -14.42 4.52
C ALA A 125 1.78 -13.42 4.23
N TYR A 126 1.36 -13.34 2.97
CA TYR A 126 0.36 -12.36 2.53
C TYR A 126 -0.67 -12.97 1.59
N VAL A 127 -1.85 -12.37 1.58
CA VAL A 127 -2.80 -12.47 0.48
C VAL A 127 -2.65 -11.25 -0.41
N THR A 128 -2.92 -11.43 -1.69
CA THR A 128 -2.96 -10.35 -2.68
C THR A 128 -4.24 -10.45 -3.51
N GLY A 129 -4.68 -9.35 -4.08
CA GLY A 129 -5.77 -9.32 -5.04
C GLY A 129 -5.90 -7.95 -5.69
N GLY A 130 -6.60 -7.89 -6.83
CA GLY A 130 -6.72 -6.67 -7.59
C GLY A 130 -7.19 -6.91 -9.01
N VAL A 131 -6.72 -6.07 -9.93
CA VAL A 131 -7.13 -6.09 -11.34
C VAL A 131 -5.92 -6.20 -12.26
N ALA A 132 -6.04 -7.02 -13.29
CA ALA A 132 -5.10 -7.16 -14.39
C ALA A 132 -5.71 -6.53 -15.64
N GLU A 133 -4.93 -5.71 -16.33
CA GLU A 133 -5.24 -5.19 -17.66
C GLU A 133 -4.29 -5.88 -18.66
N ALA A 134 -4.88 -6.61 -19.60
CA ALA A 134 -4.16 -7.23 -20.71
C ALA A 134 -4.41 -6.40 -21.97
N ASP A 135 -3.39 -5.72 -22.44
CA ASP A 135 -3.43 -5.01 -23.72
C ASP A 135 -3.09 -5.99 -24.86
N SER A 136 -3.99 -6.08 -25.83
CA SER A 136 -3.78 -6.84 -27.05
C SER A 136 -4.23 -6.05 -28.28
N SER A 137 -3.65 -6.38 -29.44
CA SER A 137 -3.98 -5.76 -30.74
C SER A 137 -5.46 -5.87 -31.17
N LEU A 138 -6.28 -6.62 -30.44
CA LEU A 138 -7.72 -6.82 -30.66
C LEU A 138 -8.63 -6.07 -29.66
N GLY A 139 -8.06 -5.49 -28.59
CA GLY A 139 -8.77 -4.81 -27.50
C GLY A 139 -8.07 -5.00 -26.14
N SER A 140 -8.42 -4.15 -25.17
CA SER A 140 -8.04 -4.35 -23.77
C SER A 140 -9.15 -5.06 -23.01
N GLU A 141 -8.78 -6.03 -22.17
CA GLU A 141 -9.70 -6.71 -21.25
C GLU A 141 -9.16 -6.61 -19.82
N THR A 142 -10.06 -6.28 -18.89
CA THR A 142 -9.75 -6.15 -17.46
C THR A 142 -10.36 -7.33 -16.71
N GLY A 143 -9.53 -8.14 -16.08
CA GLY A 143 -9.94 -9.23 -15.19
C GLY A 143 -9.51 -8.97 -13.75
N ASP A 144 -10.24 -9.51 -12.78
CA ASP A 144 -9.84 -9.54 -11.39
C ASP A 144 -9.09 -10.83 -11.03
N PHE A 145 -8.33 -10.79 -9.92
CA PHE A 145 -7.61 -11.94 -9.41
C PHE A 145 -7.39 -11.84 -7.90
N TYR A 146 -7.04 -12.97 -7.29
CA TYR A 146 -6.51 -13.05 -5.94
C TYR A 146 -5.38 -14.06 -5.87
N GLY A 147 -4.71 -14.13 -4.73
CA GLY A 147 -3.64 -15.09 -4.53
C GLY A 147 -3.02 -15.02 -3.15
N VAL A 148 -2.02 -15.88 -2.97
CA VAL A 148 -1.25 -16.02 -1.73
C VAL A 148 0.24 -15.98 -2.05
N GLY A 149 1.01 -15.36 -1.17
CA GLY A 149 2.45 -15.27 -1.33
C GLY A 149 3.20 -15.34 0.00
N VAL A 150 4.47 -15.70 -0.10
CA VAL A 150 5.41 -15.71 1.02
C VAL A 150 6.69 -15.00 0.58
N ALA A 151 7.10 -13.98 1.32
CA ALA A 151 8.35 -13.27 1.14
C ALA A 151 9.29 -13.50 2.33
N TYR A 152 10.60 -13.50 2.07
CA TYR A 152 11.66 -13.66 3.04
C TYR A 152 12.72 -12.56 2.89
N GLN A 153 13.02 -11.84 3.98
CA GLN A 153 14.09 -10.85 4.06
C GLN A 153 15.45 -11.53 4.21
N VAL A 154 16.17 -11.64 3.09
CA VAL A 154 17.57 -12.11 3.03
C VAL A 154 18.48 -11.11 3.74
N THR A 155 18.23 -9.81 3.52
CA THR A 155 18.82 -8.70 4.27
C THR A 155 17.73 -7.66 4.53
N ASP A 156 18.07 -6.60 5.27
CA ASP A 156 17.13 -5.50 5.57
C ASP A 156 16.74 -4.68 4.31
N GLN A 157 17.37 -4.97 3.17
CA GLN A 157 17.09 -4.37 1.85
C GLN A 157 16.66 -5.39 0.79
N TRP A 158 17.13 -6.64 0.84
CA TRP A 158 16.83 -7.66 -0.16
C TRP A 158 15.81 -8.68 0.35
N GLN A 159 14.71 -8.81 -0.39
CA GLN A 159 13.67 -9.80 -0.14
C GLN A 159 13.48 -10.73 -1.35
N VAL A 160 13.25 -12.01 -1.09
CA VAL A 160 12.91 -13.02 -2.11
C VAL A 160 11.65 -13.76 -1.70
N GLY A 161 10.82 -14.18 -2.64
CA GLY A 161 9.55 -14.82 -2.32
C GLY A 161 8.97 -15.62 -3.47
N GLY A 162 7.87 -16.30 -3.17
CA GLY A 162 6.99 -16.94 -4.14
C GLY A 162 5.58 -16.41 -4.00
N GLU A 163 4.86 -16.33 -5.11
CA GLU A 163 3.45 -15.92 -5.17
C GLU A 163 2.69 -16.87 -6.11
N VAL A 164 1.53 -17.32 -5.66
CA VAL A 164 0.57 -18.11 -6.43
C VAL A 164 -0.68 -17.27 -6.57
N LEU A 165 -1.09 -17.00 -7.81
CA LEU A 165 -2.31 -16.27 -8.15
C LEU A 165 -3.30 -17.23 -8.78
N GLU A 166 -4.57 -17.10 -8.40
CA GLU A 166 -5.71 -17.71 -9.09
C GLU A 166 -6.47 -16.59 -9.81
N HIS A 167 -6.73 -16.79 -11.11
CA HIS A 167 -7.51 -15.86 -11.91
C HIS A 167 -8.94 -16.40 -12.09
N ASP A 168 -9.84 -16.01 -11.18
CA ASP A 168 -11.27 -16.32 -11.30
C ASP A 168 -11.93 -15.36 -12.30
N PHE A 169 -12.11 -15.80 -13.56
CA PHE A 169 -12.87 -15.04 -14.56
C PHE A 169 -14.38 -15.13 -14.29
N ASP A 170 -14.92 -14.19 -13.53
CA ASP A 170 -16.30 -14.23 -13.02
C ASP A 170 -17.37 -13.91 -14.11
N GLN A 171 -17.69 -14.91 -14.92
CA GLN A 171 -18.96 -15.14 -15.63
C GLN A 171 -19.46 -14.06 -16.64
N PHE A 172 -19.29 -14.33 -17.93
CA PHE A 172 -20.19 -13.82 -18.98
C PHE A 172 -21.59 -14.48 -18.92
N GLY A 173 -22.37 -14.09 -17.92
CA GLY A 173 -23.79 -14.43 -17.80
C GLY A 173 -24.09 -15.93 -17.66
N THR A 174 -25.26 -16.35 -18.15
CA THR A 174 -25.89 -17.66 -17.86
C THR A 174 -25.30 -18.87 -18.60
N SER A 175 -24.00 -18.84 -18.94
CA SER A 175 -23.39 -19.80 -19.88
C SER A 175 -22.62 -20.95 -19.22
N GLY A 176 -22.24 -20.83 -17.94
CA GLY A 176 -21.82 -21.97 -17.11
C GLY A 176 -20.54 -22.70 -17.55
N VAL A 177 -19.54 -21.98 -18.04
CA VAL A 177 -18.18 -22.50 -18.29
C VAL A 177 -17.18 -21.58 -17.59
N GLY A 178 -16.56 -22.06 -16.52
CA GLY A 178 -15.39 -21.43 -15.91
C GLY A 178 -14.12 -21.86 -16.64
N SER A 179 -13.08 -21.03 -16.57
CA SER A 179 -11.73 -21.40 -16.97
C SER A 179 -10.79 -20.89 -15.90
N ASP A 180 -10.46 -21.75 -14.96
CA ASP A 180 -9.53 -21.49 -13.86
C ASP A 180 -8.10 -21.37 -14.44
N ALA A 181 -7.32 -20.40 -13.99
CA ALA A 181 -5.95 -20.20 -14.47
C ALA A 181 -5.02 -19.82 -13.31
N THR A 182 -4.17 -20.77 -12.93
CA THR A 182 -3.21 -20.62 -11.84
C THR A 182 -1.88 -20.13 -12.38
N SER A 183 -1.27 -19.11 -11.76
CA SER A 183 0.09 -18.69 -12.08
C SER A 183 1.00 -18.73 -10.85
N VAL A 184 2.22 -19.23 -11.04
CA VAL A 184 3.22 -19.40 -9.98
C VAL A 184 4.45 -18.58 -10.34
N SER A 185 4.82 -17.63 -9.48
CA SER A 185 5.97 -16.75 -9.69
C SER A 185 6.96 -16.77 -8.54
N LEU A 186 8.23 -16.64 -8.88
CA LEU A 186 9.34 -16.35 -7.98
C LEU A 186 9.73 -14.88 -8.14
N ARG A 187 9.82 -14.17 -7.02
CA ARG A 187 9.94 -12.71 -6.97
C ARG A 187 11.18 -12.32 -6.16
N ALA A 188 11.98 -11.38 -6.66
CA ALA A 188 13.12 -10.82 -5.94
C ALA A 188 13.02 -9.28 -5.95
N SER A 189 13.09 -8.64 -4.79
CA SER A 189 12.91 -7.19 -4.65
C SER A 189 13.97 -6.54 -3.77
N PHE A 190 14.23 -5.27 -4.05
CA PHE A 190 15.06 -4.37 -3.26
C PHE A 190 14.18 -3.29 -2.61
N LYS A 191 14.31 -3.12 -1.30
CA LYS A 191 13.64 -2.11 -0.47
C LYS A 191 14.57 -0.91 -0.27
N PHE A 192 14.01 0.30 -0.41
CA PHE A 192 14.71 1.58 -0.29
C PHE A 192 14.64 2.17 1.12
#